data_AF-R7M7E7-F1
#
_entry.id   AF-R7M7E7-F1
#
_cell.length_a   1.000
_cell.length_b   1.000
_cell.length_c   1.000
_cell.angle_alpha   90.00
_cell.angle_beta   90.00
_cell.angle_gamma   90.00
#
_symmetry.space_group_name_H-M   'P 1'
#
loop_
_entity.id
_entity.type
_entity.pdbx_description
1 polymer ?
#
loop_
_entity_poly.entity_id
_entity_poly.type
_entity_poly.pdbx_seq_one_letter_code
_entity_poly.pdbx_strand_id
1 'polypeptide(L)'
;MKNQKGLTLPGTIVLVLLIAFIVFGVIYFIRIQTAKEGLEDLKTDLLLVQAKVRKLSADYTLEKNEEVLVGTKLTDMQEDETIKEFLNNNSIDINEKNKKYYVLNQDNLNELELSKIKLEPNSYYIVEYTEGEVYYTKGFEHIDGNNYYDMNNIESLKLEQ
;
A
#
# COMPACT_ATOMS: atom_id res chain seq x y z
N MET A 1 32.70 -24.04 -51.75
CA MET A 1 33.06 -23.46 -50.44
C MET A 1 31.96 -22.48 -50.04
N LYS A 2 31.34 -22.65 -48.85
CA LYS A 2 30.26 -21.77 -48.37
C LYS A 2 30.87 -20.44 -47.92
N ASN A 3 30.52 -19.33 -48.56
CA ASN A 3 30.89 -17.98 -48.12
C ASN A 3 30.21 -17.67 -46.79
N GLN A 4 30.94 -17.73 -45.69
CA GLN A 4 30.49 -17.15 -44.42
C GLN A 4 30.76 -15.66 -44.46
N LYS A 5 29.75 -14.88 -44.84
CA LYS A 5 29.75 -13.43 -44.61
C LYS A 5 29.51 -13.23 -43.11
N GLY A 6 30.59 -13.06 -42.35
CA GLY A 6 30.50 -12.60 -40.95
C GLY A 6 29.79 -11.24 -40.89
N LEU A 7 29.10 -10.97 -39.78
CA LEU A 7 28.43 -9.70 -39.54
C LEU A 7 29.47 -8.57 -39.65
N THR A 8 29.26 -7.61 -40.55
CA THR A 8 30.16 -6.46 -40.69
C THR A 8 30.07 -5.59 -39.44
N LEU A 9 31.17 -4.88 -39.10
CA LEU A 9 31.28 -4.01 -37.92
C LEU A 9 30.03 -3.11 -37.69
N PRO A 10 29.46 -2.46 -38.72
CA PRO A 10 28.22 -1.68 -38.59
C PRO A 10 26.98 -2.53 -38.24
N GLY A 11 26.88 -3.74 -38.81
CA GLY A 11 25.78 -4.67 -38.54
C GLY A 11 25.77 -5.19 -37.10
N THR A 12 26.96 -5.42 -36.52
CA THR A 12 27.11 -5.80 -35.11
C THR A 12 26.65 -4.69 -34.17
N ILE A 13 26.98 -3.43 -34.47
CA ILE A 13 26.57 -2.28 -33.64
C ILE A 13 25.05 -2.14 -33.61
N VAL A 14 24.40 -2.24 -34.78
CA VAL A 14 22.93 -2.17 -34.87
C VAL A 14 22.27 -3.31 -34.09
N LEU A 15 22.80 -4.53 -34.20
CA LEU A 15 22.27 -5.69 -33.46
C LEU A 15 22.37 -5.49 -31.94
N VAL A 16 23.51 -4.99 -31.43
CA VAL A 16 23.70 -4.73 -30.00
C VAL A 16 22.74 -3.67 -29.49
N LEU A 17 22.52 -2.58 -30.23
CA LEU A 17 21.55 -1.54 -29.86
C LEU A 17 20.11 -2.08 -29.83
N LEU A 18 19.76 -2.94 -30.79
CA LEU A 18 18.44 -3.55 -30.86
C LEU A 18 18.19 -4.47 -29.66
N ILE A 19 19.18 -5.28 -29.27
CA ILE A 19 19.12 -6.11 -28.06
C ILE A 19 19.00 -5.24 -26.81
N ALA A 20 19.79 -4.17 -26.69
CA ALA A 20 19.71 -3.26 -25.55
C ALA A 20 18.32 -2.62 -25.40
N PHE A 21 17.70 -2.23 -26.51
CA PHE A 21 16.35 -1.67 -26.53
C PHE A 21 15.29 -2.70 -26.10
N ILE A 22 15.40 -3.95 -26.57
CA ILE A 22 14.50 -5.04 -26.14
C ILE A 22 14.65 -5.30 -24.64
N VAL A 23 15.89 -5.40 -24.13
CA VAL A 23 16.15 -5.63 -22.71
C VAL A 23 15.55 -4.50 -21.86
N PHE A 24 15.72 -3.25 -22.27
CA PHE A 24 15.12 -2.11 -21.59
C PHE A 24 13.58 -2.18 -21.59
N GLY A 25 12.97 -2.49 -22.73
CA GLY A 25 11.51 -2.65 -22.85
C GLY A 25 10.95 -3.76 -21.96
N VAL A 26 11.62 -4.91 -21.89
CA VAL A 26 11.21 -6.03 -21.02
C VAL A 26 11.30 -5.64 -19.54
N ILE A 27 12.40 -5.01 -19.11
CA ILE A 27 12.55 -4.56 -17.71
C ILE A 27 11.47 -3.55 -17.35
N TYR A 28 11.18 -2.61 -18.24
CA TYR A 28 10.15 -1.60 -18.02
C TYR A 28 8.74 -2.22 -17.93
N PHE A 29 8.42 -3.16 -18.82
CA PHE A 29 7.14 -3.87 -18.80
C PHE A 29 6.93 -4.67 -17.50
N ILE A 30 7.95 -5.39 -17.04
CA ILE A 30 7.88 -6.15 -15.78
C ILE A 30 7.60 -5.20 -14.60
N ARG A 31 8.28 -4.04 -14.53
CA ARG A 31 8.04 -3.06 -13.46
C ARG A 31 6.59 -2.56 -13.41
N ILE A 32 6.00 -2.24 -14.56
CA ILE A 32 4.60 -1.80 -14.63
C ILE A 32 3.66 -2.91 -14.17
N GLN A 33 3.89 -4.14 -14.62
CA GLN A 33 3.05 -5.27 -14.26
C GLN A 33 3.11 -5.57 -12.75
N THR A 34 4.30 -5.59 -12.16
CA THR A 34 4.47 -5.78 -10.70
C THR A 34 3.84 -4.64 -9.89
N ALA A 35 3.97 -3.39 -10.33
CA ALA A 35 3.30 -2.25 -9.67
C ALA A 35 1.77 -2.36 -9.73
N LYS A 36 1.23 -2.92 -10.82
CA LYS A 36 -0.20 -3.18 -10.97
C LYS A 36 -0.71 -4.26 -10.04
N GLU A 37 0.00 -5.38 -9.95
CA GLU A 37 -0.34 -6.46 -9.03
C GLU A 37 -0.29 -5.96 -7.58
N GLY A 38 0.78 -5.25 -7.19
CA GLY A 38 0.90 -4.69 -5.84
C GLY A 38 -0.20 -3.67 -5.49
N LEU A 39 -0.65 -2.87 -6.46
CA LEU A 39 -1.77 -1.94 -6.27
C LEU A 39 -3.09 -2.68 -6.00
N GLU A 40 -3.37 -3.73 -6.78
CA GLU A 40 -4.59 -4.52 -6.62
C GLU A 40 -4.59 -5.34 -5.31
N ASP A 41 -3.43 -5.87 -4.93
CA ASP A 41 -3.24 -6.55 -3.64
C ASP A 41 -3.47 -5.58 -2.47
N LEU A 42 -2.85 -4.39 -2.51
CA LEU A 42 -3.07 -3.37 -1.48
C LEU A 42 -4.53 -2.91 -1.40
N LYS A 43 -5.20 -2.73 -2.54
CA LYS A 43 -6.64 -2.42 -2.57
C LYS A 43 -7.43 -3.52 -1.88
N THR A 44 -7.16 -4.78 -2.21
CA THR A 44 -7.84 -5.92 -1.60
C THR A 44 -7.62 -5.94 -0.08
N ASP A 45 -6.40 -5.74 0.37
CA ASP A 45 -6.05 -5.73 1.79
C ASP A 45 -6.72 -4.57 2.55
N LEU A 46 -6.68 -3.35 2.00
CA LEU A 46 -7.38 -2.19 2.56
C LEU A 46 -8.89 -2.43 2.65
N LEU A 47 -9.52 -3.04 1.64
CA LEU A 47 -10.94 -3.37 1.67
C LEU A 47 -11.27 -4.39 2.77
N LEU A 48 -10.44 -5.41 2.95
CA LEU A 48 -10.63 -6.43 3.97
C LEU A 48 -10.48 -5.85 5.38
N VAL A 49 -9.46 -5.02 5.61
CA VAL A 49 -9.27 -4.30 6.88
C VAL A 49 -10.45 -3.37 7.12
N GLN A 50 -10.85 -2.57 6.13
CA GLN A 50 -11.98 -1.65 6.25
C GLN A 50 -13.29 -2.36 6.57
N ALA A 51 -13.55 -3.53 5.97
CA ALA A 51 -14.74 -4.33 6.28
C ALA A 51 -14.76 -4.79 7.75
N LYS A 52 -13.62 -5.24 8.29
CA LYS A 52 -13.49 -5.62 9.71
C LYS A 52 -13.65 -4.41 10.63
N VAL A 53 -13.02 -3.28 10.31
CA VAL A 53 -13.12 -2.03 11.08
C VAL A 53 -14.57 -1.52 11.12
N ARG A 54 -15.28 -1.52 9.99
CA ARG A 54 -16.70 -1.13 9.93
C ARG A 54 -17.61 -2.05 10.72
N LYS A 55 -17.31 -3.36 10.75
CA LYS A 55 -18.04 -4.29 11.61
C LYS A 55 -17.85 -3.93 13.09
N LEU A 56 -16.61 -3.76 13.52
CA LEU A 56 -16.29 -3.39 14.90
C LEU A 56 -16.86 -2.02 15.29
N SER A 57 -16.87 -1.07 14.36
CA SER A 57 -17.53 0.23 14.51
C SER A 57 -19.02 0.09 14.78
N ALA A 58 -19.71 -0.80 14.05
CA ALA A 58 -21.12 -1.09 14.26
C ALA A 58 -21.36 -1.75 15.62
N ASP A 59 -20.55 -2.75 15.98
CA ASP A 59 -20.62 -3.45 17.27
C ASP A 59 -20.39 -2.45 18.43
N TYR A 60 -19.38 -1.58 18.34
CA TYR A 60 -19.14 -0.49 19.29
C TYR A 60 -20.32 0.47 19.37
N THR A 61 -20.94 0.81 18.23
CA THR A 61 -22.06 1.74 18.21
C THR A 61 -23.27 1.18 18.96
N LEU A 62 -23.50 -0.13 18.85
CA LEU A 62 -24.60 -0.84 19.50
C LEU A 62 -24.34 -1.05 21.00
N GLU A 63 -23.14 -1.51 21.35
CA GLU A 63 -22.82 -1.94 22.72
C GLU A 63 -22.19 -0.84 23.58
N LYS A 64 -21.66 0.21 22.95
CA LYS A 64 -20.86 1.29 23.58
C LYS A 64 -19.67 0.77 24.38
N ASN A 65 -19.19 -0.42 24.05
CA ASN A 65 -18.08 -1.08 24.73
C ASN A 65 -16.77 -0.87 23.97
N GLU A 66 -15.81 -0.15 24.54
CA GLU A 66 -14.50 0.07 23.89
C GLU A 66 -13.66 -1.20 23.77
N GLU A 67 -13.94 -2.26 24.54
CA GLU A 67 -13.20 -3.53 24.48
C GLU A 67 -13.37 -4.28 23.14
N VAL A 68 -14.37 -3.92 22.34
CA VAL A 68 -14.55 -4.49 20.99
C VAL A 68 -13.55 -3.91 19.99
N LEU A 69 -12.96 -2.75 20.28
CA LEU A 69 -12.00 -2.10 19.38
C LEU A 69 -10.63 -2.75 19.52
N VAL A 70 -10.04 -3.14 18.40
CA VAL A 70 -8.73 -3.79 18.36
C VAL A 70 -7.64 -2.78 18.03
N GLY A 71 -6.47 -2.90 18.67
CA GLY A 71 -5.27 -2.11 18.38
C GLY A 71 -4.80 -1.26 19.55
N THR A 72 -3.73 -0.50 19.31
CA THR A 72 -3.19 0.48 20.26
C THR A 72 -3.70 1.87 19.92
N LYS A 73 -4.07 2.70 20.90
CA LYS A 73 -4.54 4.08 20.61
C LYS A 73 -3.44 4.85 19.89
N LEU A 74 -3.82 5.57 18.83
CA LEU A 74 -2.87 6.36 18.03
C LEU A 74 -2.16 7.43 18.88
N THR A 75 -2.84 7.97 19.89
CA THR A 75 -2.28 8.94 20.83
C THR A 75 -1.08 8.39 21.60
N ASP A 76 -1.02 7.08 21.82
CA ASP A 76 0.02 6.42 22.62
C ASP A 76 1.23 6.01 21.76
N MET A 77 1.12 6.14 20.43
CA MET A 77 2.16 5.78 19.46
C MET A 77 2.77 6.98 18.72
N GLN A 78 2.52 8.22 19.17
CA GLN A 78 3.02 9.43 18.49
C GLN A 78 4.55 9.57 18.45
N GLU A 79 5.27 8.87 19.35
CA GLU A 79 6.73 8.85 19.38
C GLU A 79 7.34 7.78 18.45
N ASP A 80 6.54 6.88 17.88
CA ASP A 80 6.99 5.95 16.84
C ASP A 80 7.34 6.74 15.56
N GLU A 81 8.52 6.50 14.99
CA GLU A 81 9.04 7.26 13.85
C GLU A 81 8.12 7.17 12.62
N THR A 82 7.59 5.98 12.32
CA THR A 82 6.70 5.76 11.17
C THR A 82 5.36 6.46 11.38
N ILE A 83 4.80 6.37 12.58
CA ILE A 83 3.54 7.06 12.91
C ILE A 83 3.72 8.57 12.84
N LYS A 84 4.82 9.09 13.39
CA LYS A 84 5.15 10.51 13.36
C LYS A 84 5.31 11.03 11.94
N GLU A 85 6.04 10.30 11.08
CA GLU A 85 6.21 10.65 9.68
C GLU A 85 4.86 10.67 8.95
N PHE A 86 4.04 9.64 9.14
CA PHE A 86 2.71 9.56 8.54
C PHE A 86 1.82 10.75 8.94
N LEU A 87 1.76 11.11 10.22
CA LEU A 87 0.97 12.23 10.72
C LEU A 87 1.47 13.59 10.24
N ASN A 88 2.77 13.75 10.01
CA ASN A 88 3.31 14.99 9.44
C ASN A 88 2.94 15.14 7.95
N ASN A 89 2.87 14.03 7.23
CA ASN A 89 2.58 14.01 5.79
C ASN A 89 1.08 13.98 5.48
N ASN A 90 0.24 13.62 6.44
CA ASN A 90 -1.21 13.49 6.27
C ASN A 90 -1.94 14.38 7.28
N SER A 91 -2.89 15.18 6.79
CA SER A 91 -3.69 16.11 7.63
C SER A 91 -4.78 15.38 8.43
N ILE A 92 -4.40 14.51 9.36
CA ILE A 92 -5.32 13.78 10.25
C ILE A 92 -5.35 14.45 11.62
N ASP A 93 -6.51 14.93 12.04
CA ASP A 93 -6.70 15.45 13.40
C ASP A 93 -6.97 14.31 14.38
N ILE A 94 -5.90 13.82 14.99
CA ILE A 94 -5.96 12.74 15.99
C ILE A 94 -6.65 13.15 17.30
N ASN A 95 -6.84 14.46 17.53
CA ASN A 95 -7.45 14.99 18.75
C ASN A 95 -8.94 15.33 18.58
N GLU A 96 -9.52 15.00 17.42
CA GLU A 96 -10.94 15.20 17.17
C GLU A 96 -11.76 14.36 18.18
N LYS A 97 -12.51 15.05 19.06
CA LYS A 97 -13.13 14.44 20.26
C LYS A 97 -14.06 13.25 20.00
N ASN A 98 -14.56 13.10 18.78
CA ASN A 98 -15.52 12.06 18.42
C ASN A 98 -14.92 10.96 17.55
N LYS A 99 -13.64 11.08 17.15
CA LYS A 99 -12.96 10.08 16.35
C LYS A 99 -12.12 9.17 17.24
N LYS A 100 -12.03 7.91 16.83
CA LYS A 100 -11.37 6.85 17.59
C LYS A 100 -10.29 6.22 16.73
N TYR A 101 -9.09 6.80 16.82
CA TYR A 101 -7.93 6.34 16.06
C TYR A 101 -7.11 5.29 16.80
N TYR A 102 -6.82 4.20 16.11
CA TYR A 102 -6.01 3.09 16.60
C TYR A 102 -4.99 2.67 15.54
N VAL A 103 -3.90 2.06 16.00
CA VAL A 103 -2.84 1.48 15.19
C VAL A 103 -2.96 -0.04 15.31
N LEU A 104 -3.00 -0.71 14.15
CA LEU A 104 -2.99 -2.16 14.05
C LEU A 104 -1.60 -2.63 13.60
N ASN A 105 -1.00 -3.49 14.41
CA ASN A 105 0.19 -4.26 14.04
C ASN A 105 -0.20 -5.65 13.51
N GLN A 106 0.79 -6.50 13.23
CA GLN A 106 0.55 -7.83 12.66
C GLN A 106 -0.27 -8.73 13.60
N ASP A 107 -0.07 -8.62 14.92
CA ASP A 107 -0.80 -9.43 15.90
C ASP A 107 -2.28 -9.02 15.93
N ASN A 108 -2.57 -7.72 15.83
CA ASN A 108 -3.93 -7.21 15.69
C ASN A 108 -4.59 -7.71 14.39
N LEU A 109 -3.88 -7.72 13.27
CA LEU A 109 -4.41 -8.30 12.02
C LEU A 109 -4.73 -9.79 12.18
N ASN A 110 -3.88 -10.53 12.89
CA ASN A 110 -4.11 -11.95 13.16
C ASN A 110 -5.37 -12.15 14.04
N GLU A 111 -5.54 -11.32 15.08
CA GLU A 111 -6.72 -11.29 15.94
C GLU A 111 -8.01 -11.00 15.16
N LEU A 112 -7.93 -10.12 14.16
CA LEU A 112 -9.03 -9.80 13.25
C LEU A 112 -9.29 -10.89 12.18
N GLU A 113 -8.60 -12.02 12.24
CA GLU A 113 -8.63 -13.12 11.25
C GLU A 113 -8.09 -12.71 9.86
N LEU A 114 -7.28 -11.64 9.80
CA LEU A 114 -6.65 -11.11 8.59
C LEU A 114 -5.20 -11.60 8.44
N SER A 115 -4.89 -12.79 8.95
CA SER A 115 -3.52 -13.35 9.00
C SER A 115 -2.82 -13.52 7.64
N LYS A 116 -3.57 -13.49 6.54
CA LYS A 116 -3.04 -13.51 5.17
C LYS A 116 -2.38 -12.19 4.79
N ILE A 117 -2.84 -11.07 5.35
CA ILE A 117 -2.25 -9.75 5.17
C ILE A 117 -0.94 -9.72 5.95
N LYS A 118 0.15 -9.45 5.25
CA LYS A 118 1.50 -9.36 5.83
C LYS A 118 1.96 -7.91 5.78
N LEU A 119 2.12 -7.32 6.95
CA LEU A 119 2.72 -5.99 7.06
C LEU A 119 4.19 -6.05 6.66
N GLU A 120 4.61 -5.04 5.90
CA GLU A 120 6.02 -4.80 5.68
C GLU A 120 6.71 -4.37 6.98
N PRO A 121 8.04 -4.54 7.11
CA PRO A 121 8.78 -4.03 8.25
C PRO A 121 8.53 -2.54 8.47
N ASN A 122 8.31 -2.14 9.72
CA ASN A 122 8.01 -0.75 10.12
C ASN A 122 6.80 -0.16 9.37
N SER A 123 5.76 -0.96 9.18
CA SER A 123 4.48 -0.51 8.63
C SER A 123 3.32 -0.92 9.53
N TYR A 124 2.26 -0.14 9.49
CA TYR A 124 1.07 -0.30 10.30
C TYR A 124 -0.17 0.01 9.50
N TYR A 125 -1.33 -0.46 9.96
CA TYR A 125 -2.60 0.17 9.61
C TYR A 125 -3.00 1.16 10.68
N ILE A 126 -3.44 2.35 10.28
CA ILE A 126 -4.13 3.29 11.16
C ILE A 126 -5.61 3.22 10.80
N VAL A 127 -6.46 3.01 11.82
CA VAL A 127 -7.89 2.83 11.65
C VAL A 127 -8.64 3.85 12.48
N GLU A 128 -9.71 4.40 11.91
CA GLU A 128 -10.63 5.31 12.57
C GLU A 128 -11.98 4.57 12.70
N TYR A 129 -12.36 4.24 13.93
CA TYR A 129 -13.52 3.38 14.19
C TYR A 129 -14.87 4.10 14.17
N THR A 130 -14.95 5.43 14.09
CA THR A 130 -16.24 6.14 14.04
C THR A 130 -16.86 6.12 12.64
N GLU A 131 -16.06 6.31 11.59
CA GLU A 131 -16.46 6.35 10.18
C GLU A 131 -15.93 5.13 9.40
N GLY A 132 -15.03 4.35 10.00
CA GLY A 132 -14.45 3.15 9.40
C GLY A 132 -13.40 3.49 8.34
N GLU A 133 -12.60 4.52 8.58
CA GLU A 133 -11.49 4.89 7.71
C GLU A 133 -10.26 4.03 8.03
N VAL A 134 -9.47 3.72 7.00
CA VAL A 134 -8.28 2.87 7.10
C VAL A 134 -7.19 3.45 6.24
N TYR A 135 -6.00 3.57 6.84
CA TYR A 135 -4.78 4.05 6.21
C TYR A 135 -3.68 3.01 6.38
N TYR A 136 -2.88 2.76 5.35
CA TYR A 136 -1.67 1.94 5.44
C TYR A 136 -0.44 2.86 5.46
N THR A 137 0.34 2.85 6.54
CA THR A 137 1.38 3.89 6.78
C THR A 137 2.52 3.86 5.76
N LYS A 138 2.79 2.71 5.15
CA LYS A 138 3.76 2.61 4.05
C LYS A 138 3.26 3.28 2.77
N GLY A 139 1.95 3.25 2.55
CA GLY A 139 1.28 3.74 1.35
C GLY A 139 1.67 2.98 0.08
N PHE A 140 1.23 3.52 -1.05
CA PHE A 140 1.58 3.11 -2.39
C PHE A 140 2.20 4.28 -3.15
N GLU A 141 3.48 4.15 -3.50
CA GLU A 141 4.19 5.10 -4.36
C GLU A 141 3.74 4.92 -5.81
N HIS A 142 3.06 5.92 -6.36
CA HIS A 142 2.60 5.91 -7.74
C HIS A 142 3.65 6.53 -8.68
N ILE A 143 3.49 6.28 -9.98
CA ILE A 143 4.43 6.73 -11.03
C ILE A 143 4.53 8.26 -11.15
N ASP A 144 3.57 8.99 -10.59
CA ASP A 144 3.57 10.46 -10.54
C ASP A 144 4.46 11.03 -9.41
N GLY A 145 5.05 10.15 -8.58
CA GLY A 145 5.89 10.51 -7.45
C GLY A 145 5.12 10.82 -6.16
N ASN A 146 3.80 10.65 -6.15
CA ASN A 146 2.98 10.80 -4.95
C ASN A 146 2.82 9.45 -4.22
N ASN A 147 2.65 9.52 -2.90
CA ASN A 147 2.36 8.36 -2.06
C ASN A 147 0.90 8.40 -1.60
N TYR A 148 0.22 7.26 -1.70
CA TYR A 148 -1.21 7.13 -1.44
C TYR A 148 -1.47 6.16 -0.30
N TYR A 149 -2.26 6.57 0.69
CA TYR A 149 -2.34 5.85 1.98
C TYR A 149 -3.68 5.19 2.27
N ASP A 150 -4.75 5.58 1.58
CA ASP A 150 -6.12 5.09 1.83
C ASP A 150 -6.85 4.70 0.54
N MET A 151 -7.94 3.96 0.71
CA MET A 151 -8.76 3.47 -0.40
C MET A 151 -9.33 4.59 -1.28
N ASN A 152 -9.79 5.70 -0.69
CA ASN A 152 -10.47 6.75 -1.45
C ASN A 152 -9.51 7.38 -2.47
N ASN A 153 -8.26 7.58 -2.06
CA ASN A 153 -7.25 8.12 -2.93
C ASN A 153 -6.70 7.07 -3.92
N ILE A 154 -6.54 5.81 -3.47
CA ILE A 154 -6.02 4.70 -4.27
C ILE A 154 -7.02 4.23 -5.36
N GLU A 155 -8.32 4.28 -5.11
CA GLU A 155 -9.35 3.86 -6.07
C GLU A 155 -9.35 4.72 -7.34
N SER A 156 -8.97 6.00 -7.19
CA SER A 156 -8.85 6.94 -8.31
C SER A 156 -7.65 6.65 -9.22
N LEU A 157 -6.68 5.86 -8.76
CA LEU A 157 -5.48 5.50 -9.51
C LEU A 157 -5.81 4.45 -10.57
N LYS A 158 -5.92 4.91 -11.82
CA LYS A 158 -5.79 4.05 -12.99
C LYS A 158 -4.32 4.03 -13.38
N LEU A 159 -3.68 2.87 -13.28
CA LEU A 159 -2.43 2.65 -14.01
C LEU A 159 -2.80 2.73 -15.49
N GLU A 160 -2.37 3.80 -16.16
CA GLU A 160 -2.66 4.04 -17.57
C GLU A 160 -2.39 2.77 -18.41
N GLN A 161 -3.34 2.44 -19.29
CA GLN A 161 -3.32 1.25 -20.15
C GLN A 161 -2.35 1.41 -21.32
#